data_AF-G1WCA1-F1
#
_entry.id   AF-G1WCA1-F1
#
_cell.length_a   1.000
_cell.length_b   1.000
_cell.length_c   1.000
_cell.angle_alpha   90.00
_cell.angle_beta   90.00
_cell.angle_gamma   90.00
#
_symmetry.space_group_name_H-M   'P 1'
#
loop_
_entity.id
_entity.type
_entity.pdbx_description
1 polymer ?
#
loop_
_entity_poly.entity_id
_entity_poly.type
_entity_poly.pdbx_seq_one_letter_code
_entity_poly.pdbx_strand_id
1 'polypeptide(L)'
;GYEHFITFVNRWEKKYPVLRKYKAERNIAYFTYMDFPVEVQRCIYTTNWIERLNRKYKRTIKMRAAMPSSQSVLFLLASVAMEETQTTYRRKVYQWRCWKKSE
;
A
#
# COMPACT_ATOMS: atom_id res chain seq x y z
N GLY A 1 6.38 -5.73 -17.82
CA GLY A 1 5.46 -6.08 -16.72
C GLY A 1 4.08 -6.44 -17.21
N TYR A 2 3.40 -5.47 -17.83
CA TYR A 2 2.04 -5.62 -18.36
C TYR A 2 1.90 -6.79 -19.36
N GLU A 3 2.84 -6.95 -20.30
CA GLU A 3 2.80 -8.06 -21.27
C GLU A 3 2.76 -9.45 -20.61
N HIS A 4 3.60 -9.70 -19.60
CA HIS A 4 3.58 -10.96 -18.85
C HIS A 4 2.25 -11.18 -18.13
N PHE A 5 1.64 -10.10 -17.62
CA PHE A 5 0.34 -10.17 -16.99
C PHE A 5 -0.79 -10.46 -17.99
N ILE A 6 -0.73 -9.93 -19.20
CA ILE A 6 -1.68 -10.25 -20.27
C ILE A 6 -1.58 -11.71 -20.68
N THR A 7 -0.37 -12.27 -20.79
CA THR A 7 -0.19 -13.72 -21.03
C THR A 7 -0.82 -14.56 -19.91
N PHE A 8 -0.66 -14.14 -18.65
CA PHE A 8 -1.34 -14.78 -17.53
C PHE A 8 -2.86 -14.68 -17.64
N VAL A 9 -3.41 -13.49 -17.94
CA VAL A 9 -4.86 -13.30 -18.10
C VAL A 9 -5.41 -14.17 -19.23
N ASN A 10 -4.76 -14.20 -20.39
CA ASN A 10 -5.16 -15.02 -21.53
C ASN A 10 -5.23 -16.51 -21.18
N ARG A 11 -4.28 -17.00 -20.37
CA ARG A 11 -4.27 -18.39 -19.91
C ARG A 11 -5.46 -18.74 -19.01
N TRP A 12 -5.90 -17.80 -18.17
CA TRP A 12 -6.83 -18.07 -17.06
C TRP A 12 -8.22 -17.49 -17.23
N GLU A 13 -8.44 -16.59 -18.19
CA GLU A 13 -9.72 -15.88 -18.35
C GLU A 13 -10.90 -16.82 -18.65
N LYS A 14 -10.66 -17.97 -19.29
CA LYS A 14 -11.70 -18.98 -19.53
C LYS A 14 -12.24 -19.56 -18.21
N LYS A 15 -11.37 -19.76 -17.22
CA LYS A 15 -11.75 -20.27 -15.90
C LYS A 15 -12.22 -19.14 -14.98
N TYR A 16 -11.66 -17.94 -15.13
CA TYR A 16 -11.95 -16.78 -14.30
C TYR A 16 -12.30 -15.56 -15.18
N PRO A 17 -13.56 -15.44 -15.62
CA PRO A 17 -13.98 -14.38 -16.56
C PRO A 17 -13.73 -12.95 -16.06
N VAL A 18 -13.72 -12.75 -14.73
CA VAL A 18 -13.41 -11.46 -14.09
C VAL A 18 -12.04 -10.93 -14.50
N LEU A 19 -11.09 -11.80 -14.86
CA LEU A 19 -9.75 -11.39 -15.27
C LEU A 19 -9.75 -10.59 -16.57
N ARG A 20 -10.75 -10.77 -17.45
CA ARG A 20 -10.83 -10.08 -18.74
C ARG A 20 -10.83 -8.55 -18.60
N LYS A 21 -11.38 -8.01 -17.49
CA LYS A 21 -11.41 -6.57 -17.21
C LYS A 21 -10.00 -5.95 -17.13
N TYR A 22 -9.00 -6.77 -16.81
CA TYR A 22 -7.63 -6.31 -16.64
C TYR A 22 -6.89 -6.05 -17.96
N LYS A 23 -7.47 -6.47 -19.11
CA LYS A 23 -6.95 -6.13 -20.44
C LYS A 23 -7.23 -4.69 -20.87
N ALA A 24 -8.06 -3.95 -20.13
CA ALA A 24 -8.32 -2.56 -20.46
C ALA A 24 -7.03 -1.73 -20.36
N GLU A 25 -6.82 -0.85 -21.35
CA GLU A 25 -5.60 -0.05 -21.50
C GLU A 25 -5.23 0.75 -20.25
N ARG A 26 -6.24 1.28 -19.53
CA ARG A 26 -6.06 1.97 -18.24
C ARG A 26 -5.21 1.17 -17.23
N ASN A 27 -5.27 -0.17 -17.26
CA ASN A 27 -4.58 -1.01 -16.29
C ASN A 27 -3.06 -1.09 -16.53
N ILE A 28 -2.57 -0.62 -17.68
CA ILE A 28 -1.13 -0.43 -17.92
C ILE A 28 -0.54 0.48 -16.85
N ALA A 29 -1.30 1.48 -16.39
CA ALA A 29 -0.87 2.41 -15.35
C ALA A 29 -0.50 1.72 -14.02
N TYR A 30 -1.03 0.53 -13.72
CA TYR A 30 -0.65 -0.22 -12.51
C TYR A 30 0.78 -0.74 -12.55
N PHE A 31 1.42 -0.77 -13.72
CA PHE A 31 2.78 -1.27 -13.90
C PHE A 31 3.83 -0.16 -13.91
N THR A 32 3.43 1.11 -13.82
CA THR A 32 4.34 2.28 -13.75
C THR A 32 5.35 2.19 -12.61
N TYR A 33 5.03 1.47 -11.53
CA TYR A 33 5.98 1.28 -10.44
C TYR A 33 7.24 0.50 -10.88
N MET A 34 7.17 -0.29 -11.96
CA MET A 34 8.31 -1.04 -12.48
C MET A 34 9.37 -0.15 -13.13
N ASP A 35 9.03 1.10 -13.44
CA ASP A 35 9.96 2.10 -13.99
C ASP A 35 10.88 2.68 -12.90
N PHE A 36 10.56 2.44 -11.62
CA PHE A 36 11.41 2.82 -10.48
C PHE A 36 12.55 1.82 -10.26
N PRO A 37 13.66 2.23 -9.62
CA PRO A 37 14.72 1.31 -9.20
C PRO A 37 14.18 0.15 -8.36
N VAL A 38 14.71 -1.05 -8.57
CA VAL A 38 14.26 -2.32 -7.95
C VAL A 38 14.20 -2.20 -6.42
N GLU A 39 15.10 -1.43 -5.84
CA GLU A 39 15.20 -1.14 -4.41
C GLU A 39 13.93 -0.46 -3.87
N VAL A 40 13.29 0.40 -4.67
CA VAL A 40 12.08 1.16 -4.30
C VAL A 40 10.80 0.43 -4.67
N GLN A 41 10.82 -0.41 -5.72
CA GLN A 41 9.65 -1.15 -6.18
C GLN A 41 8.96 -1.90 -5.03
N ARG A 42 9.74 -2.54 -4.15
CA ARG A 42 9.21 -3.26 -2.98
C ARG A 42 8.42 -2.38 -2.02
N CYS A 43 8.79 -1.12 -1.86
CA CYS A 43 8.03 -0.17 -1.05
C CYS A 43 6.67 0.17 -1.69
N ILE A 44 6.56 0.08 -3.02
CA ILE A 44 5.33 0.42 -3.76
C ILE A 44 4.38 -0.78 -3.83
N TYR A 45 4.86 -1.95 -4.26
CA TYR A 45 3.96 -3.10 -4.48
C TYR A 45 3.61 -3.87 -3.20
N THR A 46 4.28 -3.62 -2.08
CA THR A 46 3.91 -4.26 -0.80
C THR A 46 2.94 -3.40 0.01
N THR A 47 1.89 -4.02 0.52
CA THR A 47 0.88 -3.36 1.37
C THR A 47 1.24 -3.41 2.87
N ASN A 48 2.38 -4.02 3.23
CA ASN A 48 2.80 -4.25 4.62
C ASN A 48 2.75 -2.98 5.49
N TRP A 49 3.16 -1.84 4.95
CA TRP A 49 3.21 -0.57 5.67
C TRP A 49 1.81 -0.05 5.99
N ILE A 50 0.96 0.05 4.97
CA ILE A 50 -0.42 0.53 5.13
C ILE A 50 -1.26 -0.46 5.95
N GLU A 51 -1.07 -1.77 5.76
CA GLU A 51 -1.76 -2.81 6.53
C GLU A 51 -1.33 -2.84 8.00
N ARG A 52 -0.04 -2.59 8.29
CA ARG A 52 0.42 -2.49 9.68
C ARG A 52 -0.25 -1.31 10.40
N LEU A 53 -0.29 -0.14 9.75
CA LEU A 53 -0.97 1.03 10.31
C LEU A 53 -2.47 0.79 10.48
N ASN A 54 -3.14 0.26 9.44
CA ASN A 54 -4.57 -0.05 9.49
C ASN A 54 -4.91 -1.09 10.57
N ARG A 55 -4.04 -2.07 10.83
CA ARG A 55 -4.22 -3.02 11.94
C ARG A 55 -4.20 -2.33 13.29
N LYS A 56 -3.31 -1.35 13.49
CA LYS A 56 -3.25 -0.56 14.73
C LYS A 56 -4.49 0.30 14.90
N TYR A 57 -4.92 1.02 13.85
CA TYR A 57 -6.18 1.77 13.87
C TYR A 57 -7.39 0.89 14.20
N LYS A 58 -7.53 -0.26 13.53
CA LYS A 58 -8.62 -1.22 13.80
C LYS A 58 -8.59 -1.72 15.24
N ARG A 59 -7.42 -2.05 15.79
CA ARG A 59 -7.28 -2.47 17.19
C ARG A 59 -7.73 -1.37 18.14
N THR A 60 -7.26 -0.14 17.93
CA THR A 60 -7.58 1.01 18.78
C THR A 60 -9.08 1.33 18.77
N ILE A 61 -9.74 1.27 17.61
CA ILE A 61 -11.19 1.48 17.51
C ILE A 61 -11.95 0.30 18.13
N LYS A 62 -11.58 -0.95 17.84
CA LYS A 62 -12.30 -2.15 18.31
C LYS A 62 -12.38 -2.25 19.83
N MET A 63 -11.40 -1.71 20.55
CA MET A 63 -11.40 -1.67 22.02
C MET A 63 -12.44 -0.69 22.60
N ARG A 64 -13.05 0.16 21.77
CA ARG A 64 -14.03 1.16 22.16
C ARG A 64 -15.39 0.78 21.56
N ALA A 65 -16.41 0.62 22.39
CA ALA A 65 -17.73 0.16 21.95
C ALA A 65 -18.45 1.22 21.08
N ALA A 66 -18.45 2.47 21.52
CA ALA A 66 -18.99 3.61 20.79
C ALA A 66 -18.09 4.83 20.97
N MET A 67 -18.03 5.67 19.94
CA MET A 67 -17.27 6.92 19.96
C MET A 67 -18.23 8.09 20.11
N PRO A 68 -17.90 9.10 20.94
CA PRO A 68 -18.82 10.19 21.24
C PRO A 68 -19.07 11.14 20.05
N SER A 69 -18.13 11.25 19.10
CA SER A 69 -18.28 12.07 17.88
C SER A 69 -17.28 11.67 16.80
N SER A 70 -17.48 12.12 15.56
CA SER A 70 -16.49 11.94 14.47
C SER A 70 -15.15 12.61 14.77
N GLN A 71 -15.17 13.78 15.42
CA GLN A 71 -13.96 14.48 15.86
C GLN A 71 -13.14 13.65 16.85
N SER A 72 -13.80 12.95 17.78
CA SER A 72 -13.11 12.06 18.74
C SER A 72 -12.40 10.89 18.05
N VAL A 73 -12.95 10.39 16.94
CA VAL A 73 -12.32 9.35 16.11
C VAL A 73 -11.08 9.90 15.43
N LEU A 74 -11.17 11.08 14.81
CA LEU A 74 -10.04 11.73 14.15
C LEU A 74 -8.90 11.99 15.13
N PHE A 75 -9.19 12.52 16.32
CA PHE A 75 -8.20 12.76 17.37
C PHE A 75 -7.48 11.47 17.77
N LEU A 76 -8.24 10.39 17.99
CA LEU A 76 -7.68 9.10 18.36
C LEU A 76 -6.83 8.46 17.27
N LEU A 77 -7.26 8.53 16.01
CA LEU A 77 -6.48 8.03 14.89
C LEU A 77 -5.21 8.85 14.68
N ALA A 78 -5.30 10.17 14.84
CA ALA A 78 -4.14 11.06 14.81
C ALA A 78 -3.15 10.73 15.93
N SER A 79 -3.61 10.47 17.16
CA SER A 79 -2.72 10.11 18.27
C SER A 79 -1.96 8.81 17.99
N VAL A 80 -2.63 7.79 17.43
CA VAL A 80 -1.97 6.56 16.99
C VAL A 80 -0.95 6.84 15.87
N ALA A 81 -1.29 7.68 14.90
CA ALA A 81 -0.38 8.05 13.82
C ALA A 81 0.89 8.75 14.36
N MET A 82 0.73 9.65 15.32
CA MET A 82 1.83 10.36 15.97
C MET A 82 2.73 9.39 16.75
N GLU A 83 2.15 8.48 17.53
CA GLU A 83 2.89 7.46 18.27
C GLU A 83 3.70 6.55 17.33
N GLU A 84 3.08 6.10 16.23
CA GLU A 84 3.76 5.28 15.22
C GLU A 84 4.94 5.99 14.59
N THR A 85 4.80 7.31 14.36
CA THR A 85 5.83 8.14 13.78
C THR A 85 7.04 8.26 14.71
N GLN A 86 6.79 8.46 16.00
CA GLN A 86 7.83 8.58 17.02
C GLN A 86 8.53 7.25 17.35
N THR A 87 7.81 6.13 17.21
CA THR A 87 8.31 4.80 17.59
C THR A 87 8.79 4.01 16.38
N THR A 88 7.84 3.53 15.57
CA THR A 88 8.06 2.50 14.55
C THR A 88 8.67 3.09 13.27
N TYR A 89 8.24 4.29 12.89
CA TYR A 89 8.72 4.97 11.68
C TYR A 89 9.89 5.92 11.92
N ARG A 90 10.40 6.00 13.15
CA ARG A 90 11.58 6.81 13.49
C ARG A 90 12.85 6.37 12.74
N ARG A 91 12.95 5.08 12.40
CA ARG A 91 14.08 4.53 11.66
C ARG A 91 13.98 4.85 10.18
N LYS A 92 15.11 5.24 9.57
CA LYS A 92 15.21 5.42 8.12
C LYS A 92 14.90 4.10 7.42
N VAL A 93 14.12 4.19 6.35
CA VAL A 93 13.78 3.04 5.52
C VAL A 93 15.03 2.64 4.73
N TYR A 94 15.46 1.38 4.91
CA TYR A 94 16.72 0.86 4.38
C TYR A 94 16.86 1.06 2.86
N GLN A 95 15.76 0.87 2.14
CA GLN A 95 15.66 1.01 0.69
C GLN A 95 16.11 2.39 0.18
N TRP A 96 15.96 3.45 0.99
CA TRP A 96 16.32 4.82 0.60
C TRP A 96 17.79 5.15 0.82
N ARG A 97 18.59 4.22 1.34
CA ARG A 97 20.04 4.42 1.50
C ARG A 97 20.76 4.57 0.15
N CYS A 98 20.20 3.99 -0.91
CA CYS A 98 20.76 4.02 -2.27
C CYS A 98 20.25 5.19 -3.13
N TRP A 99 19.23 5.93 -2.66
CA TRP A 99 18.68 7.06 -3.39
C TRP A 99 19.65 8.24 -3.33
N LYS A 100 20.45 8.41 -4.40
CA LYS A 100 21.23 9.62 -4.61
C LYS A 100 20.26 10.77 -4.92
N LYS A 101 20.43 11.92 -4.27
CA LYS A 101 19.77 13.14 -4.74
C LYS A 101 20.27 13.38 -6.16
N SER A 102 19.35 13.43 -7.12
CA SER A 102 19.63 14.10 -8.38
C SER A 102 19.97 15.55 -8.04
N GLU A 103 21.16 15.99 -8.41
CA GLU A 103 21.57 17.40 -8.37
C GLU A 103 20.64 18.26 -9.24
#